data_AF-A0A1V6GV16-F1
#
_entry.id   AF-A0A1V6GV16-F1
#
_cell.length_a   1.000
_cell.length_b   1.000
_cell.length_c   1.000
_cell.angle_alpha   90.00
_cell.angle_beta   90.00
_cell.angle_gamma   90.00
#
_symmetry.space_group_name_H-M   'P 1'
#
loop_
_entity.id
_entity.type
_entity.pdbx_description
1 polymer ?
#
loop_
_entity_poly.entity_id
_entity_poly.type
_entity_poly.pdbx_seq_one_letter_code
_entity_poly.pdbx_strand_id
1 'polypeptide(L)'
;MWVTTGVARFVSDGQDGTILELTPNISNKRSAAYYREQVVATEPWVIDLTFHKGISGGCPGDGFGVFFQNDLRGTDALPTSGWYGSVTPYTPSFGFQYYLMTSDCYLAWVENGTLVGKVQHGLFSQSGGEFKARMTFDGTKMIVDMQQGANVYSMTNLNAGARLAALGTPAWLGIVGGTGGCYGQQIVDAFTFSYTDEATRSFTNALELAAGTASAIEAVPSVAEGLPLAVGTVTVNAGSSLDLQPAADTDPDCVFLHLGDLIVRGDGTLTVAPEGTAAIAGDTWTFTPGAVLTLSGVLTLPTNVTIVIDGPIPDGRMNLVDLRGATVLNLEEVTFTLVGGDSTDRVSLRDGWLYTIGSQGTLLWFQ
;
A
#
# COMPACT_ATOMS: atom_id res chain seq x y z
N MET A 1 -2.91 -3.71 13.73
CA MET A 1 -3.50 -3.61 15.09
C MET A 1 -2.74 -2.55 15.90
N TRP A 2 -3.40 -1.74 16.74
CA TRP A 2 -2.77 -0.66 17.52
C TRP A 2 -2.56 -1.04 19.00
N VAL A 3 -1.63 -0.36 19.69
CA VAL A 3 -1.38 -0.47 21.14
C VAL A 3 -1.62 0.89 21.77
N THR A 4 -2.55 0.98 22.72
CA THR A 4 -2.82 2.22 23.45
C THR A 4 -2.07 2.26 24.77
N THR A 5 -1.62 3.45 25.16
CA THR A 5 -1.01 3.74 26.46
C THR A 5 -1.53 5.07 27.01
N GLY A 6 -1.49 5.21 28.33
CA GLY A 6 -2.15 6.30 29.03
C GLY A 6 -3.67 6.17 28.97
N VAL A 7 -4.38 7.26 28.66
CA VAL A 7 -5.86 7.25 28.60
C VAL A 7 -6.44 6.97 27.22
N ALA A 8 -5.60 6.74 26.20
CA ALA A 8 -6.08 6.44 24.85
C ALA A 8 -6.88 5.14 24.84
N ARG A 9 -7.99 5.14 24.11
CA ARG A 9 -8.83 3.95 23.92
C ARG A 9 -9.58 4.00 22.60
N PHE A 10 -9.78 2.83 22.02
CA PHE A 10 -10.72 2.65 20.93
C PHE A 10 -12.14 2.59 21.49
N VAL A 11 -13.04 3.36 20.89
CA VAL A 11 -14.46 3.41 21.24
C VAL A 11 -15.30 3.30 19.98
N SER A 12 -16.54 2.84 20.10
CA SER A 12 -17.48 2.83 18.98
C SER A 12 -17.85 4.27 18.60
N ASP A 13 -18.01 4.52 17.30
CA ASP A 13 -18.54 5.78 16.76
C ASP A 13 -20.09 5.85 16.77
N GLY A 14 -20.77 4.76 17.18
CA GLY A 14 -22.22 4.63 17.17
C GLY A 14 -22.83 4.26 15.81
N GLN A 15 -22.01 3.93 14.81
CA GLN A 15 -22.38 3.47 13.46
C GLN A 15 -21.58 2.21 13.04
N ASP A 16 -21.32 1.32 14.00
CA ASP A 16 -20.52 0.09 13.83
C ASP A 16 -19.04 0.30 13.45
N GLY A 17 -18.56 1.55 13.41
CA GLY A 17 -17.16 1.90 13.26
C GLY A 17 -16.45 2.04 14.60
N THR A 18 -15.12 2.15 14.53
CA THR A 18 -14.24 2.31 15.69
C THR A 18 -13.37 3.56 15.50
N ILE A 19 -13.36 4.42 16.51
CA ILE A 19 -12.58 5.65 16.56
C ILE A 19 -11.60 5.62 17.72
N LEU A 20 -10.50 6.37 17.58
CA LEU A 20 -9.53 6.54 18.66
C LEU A 20 -9.92 7.77 19.49
N GLU A 21 -10.40 7.54 20.71
CA GLU A 21 -10.44 8.61 21.71
C GLU A 21 -9.03 8.76 22.29
N LEU A 22 -8.32 9.82 21.88
CA LEU A 22 -7.01 10.15 22.42
C LEU A 22 -7.14 10.63 23.85
N THR A 23 -8.02 11.60 24.13
CA THR A 23 -8.26 12.07 25.49
C THR A 23 -9.74 12.30 25.75
N PRO A 24 -10.25 11.97 26.95
CA PRO A 24 -11.57 12.40 27.38
C PRO A 24 -11.54 13.88 27.77
N ASN A 25 -12.72 14.49 27.93
CA ASN A 25 -12.88 15.86 28.44
C ASN A 25 -12.56 15.96 29.95
N ILE A 26 -11.32 15.68 30.33
CA ILE A 26 -10.80 15.69 31.71
C ILE A 26 -9.41 16.32 31.68
N SER A 27 -9.10 17.14 32.69
CA SER A 27 -7.78 17.78 32.83
C SER A 27 -6.65 16.79 33.12
N ASN A 28 -5.42 17.22 32.79
CA ASN A 28 -4.16 16.56 33.12
C ASN A 28 -4.07 15.10 32.65
N LYS A 29 -4.50 14.81 31.43
CA LYS A 29 -4.40 13.49 30.80
C LYS A 29 -3.27 13.43 29.79
N ARG A 30 -2.83 12.19 29.56
CA ARG A 30 -1.72 11.81 28.69
C ARG A 30 -2.14 10.58 27.92
N SER A 31 -1.88 10.56 26.64
CA SER A 31 -2.22 9.40 25.83
C SER A 31 -1.31 9.24 24.62
N ALA A 32 -1.18 7.99 24.21
CA ALA A 32 -0.63 7.63 22.93
C ALA A 32 -1.31 6.36 22.40
N ALA A 33 -1.40 6.25 21.09
CA ALA A 33 -1.69 5.01 20.40
C ALA A 33 -0.59 4.78 19.37
N TYR A 34 0.06 3.62 19.44
CA TYR A 34 1.11 3.23 18.52
C TYR A 34 0.64 2.13 17.58
N TYR A 35 1.13 2.17 16.36
CA TYR A 35 1.07 1.01 15.50
C TYR A 35 1.86 -0.13 16.16
N ARG A 36 1.31 -1.35 16.17
CA ARG A 36 1.88 -2.50 16.91
C ARG A 36 3.21 -2.97 16.34
N GLU A 37 3.51 -2.61 15.10
CA GLU A 37 4.78 -2.93 14.46
C GLU A 37 5.56 -1.64 14.20
N GLN A 38 6.88 -1.77 14.14
CA GLN A 38 7.71 -0.66 13.72
C GLN A 38 7.65 -0.51 12.21
N VAL A 39 7.67 0.74 11.74
CA VAL A 39 7.64 1.10 10.32
C VAL A 39 9.00 1.63 9.89
N VAL A 40 9.40 1.37 8.65
CA VAL A 40 10.57 1.97 8.03
C VAL A 40 10.27 3.45 7.75
N ALA A 41 10.59 4.33 8.68
CA ALA A 41 10.17 5.74 8.60
C ALA A 41 10.91 6.56 7.52
N THR A 42 12.01 6.02 6.99
CA THR A 42 12.89 6.67 6.00
C THR A 42 12.46 6.43 4.55
N GLU A 43 11.51 5.52 4.30
CA GLU A 43 10.91 5.32 2.97
C GLU A 43 9.78 6.33 2.72
N PRO A 44 9.44 6.66 1.47
CA PRO A 44 8.34 7.57 1.16
C PRO A 44 6.96 7.03 1.61
N TRP A 45 6.14 7.88 2.25
CA TRP A 45 4.85 7.50 2.81
C TRP A 45 3.83 8.64 2.84
N VAL A 46 2.56 8.26 3.00
CA VAL A 46 1.41 9.14 3.26
C VAL A 46 0.73 8.70 4.55
N ILE A 47 0.34 9.68 5.36
CA ILE A 47 -0.59 9.52 6.48
C ILE A 47 -1.77 10.41 6.21
N ASP A 48 -2.97 9.86 6.19
CA ASP A 48 -4.20 10.64 6.29
C ASP A 48 -4.83 10.41 7.66
N LEU A 49 -5.35 11.46 8.27
CA LEU A 49 -6.16 11.34 9.48
C LEU A 49 -7.20 12.44 9.53
N THR A 50 -8.25 12.16 10.28
CA THR A 50 -9.24 13.13 10.65
C THR A 50 -9.22 13.30 12.16
N PHE A 51 -9.18 14.55 12.62
CA PHE A 51 -9.19 14.92 14.03
C PHE A 51 -10.49 15.67 14.34
N HIS A 52 -11.12 15.29 15.45
CA HIS A 52 -12.30 15.96 15.97
C HIS A 52 -12.03 16.46 17.37
N LYS A 53 -12.39 17.72 17.59
CA LYS A 53 -12.60 18.22 18.94
C LYS A 53 -14.02 17.85 19.38
N GLY A 54 -14.12 16.94 20.34
CA GLY A 54 -15.38 16.58 20.97
C GLY A 54 -15.83 17.62 22.01
N ILE A 55 -16.45 17.13 23.09
CA ILE A 55 -16.97 17.98 24.17
C ILE A 55 -15.80 18.70 24.86
N SER A 56 -15.93 20.02 25.08
CA SER A 56 -14.94 20.83 25.79
C SER A 56 -15.60 21.84 26.71
N GLY A 57 -14.89 22.26 27.78
CA GLY A 57 -15.26 23.43 28.57
C GLY A 57 -14.97 24.76 27.83
N GLY A 58 -14.95 25.87 28.58
CA GLY A 58 -14.65 27.21 28.03
C GLY A 58 -13.20 27.40 27.54
N CYS A 59 -12.31 26.44 27.80
CA CYS A 59 -10.94 26.43 27.30
C CYS A 59 -10.58 25.03 26.77
N PRO A 60 -10.73 24.77 25.46
CA PRO A 60 -10.31 23.50 24.86
C PRO A 60 -8.78 23.40 24.81
N GLY A 61 -8.24 22.19 24.96
CA GLY A 61 -6.82 21.88 24.86
C GLY A 61 -6.51 20.39 25.00
N ASP A 62 -5.29 19.93 24.72
CA ASP A 62 -4.16 20.69 24.15
C ASP A 62 -3.95 20.43 22.64
N GLY A 63 -4.72 19.52 22.04
CA GLY A 63 -4.57 19.12 20.64
C GLY A 63 -3.89 17.75 20.51
N PHE A 64 -3.33 17.45 19.34
CA PHE A 64 -2.78 16.14 19.01
C PHE A 64 -1.42 16.26 18.33
N GLY A 65 -0.73 15.15 18.16
CA GLY A 65 0.41 15.08 17.26
C GLY A 65 0.65 13.68 16.73
N VAL A 66 1.44 13.61 15.66
CA VAL A 66 1.84 12.36 15.00
C VAL A 66 3.35 12.31 14.96
N PHE A 67 3.90 11.18 15.40
CA PHE A 67 5.33 11.03 15.66
C PHE A 67 5.84 9.68 15.20
N PHE A 68 7.08 9.70 14.72
CA PHE A 68 7.96 8.54 14.69
C PHE A 68 8.88 8.62 15.91
N GLN A 69 9.05 7.50 16.61
CA GLN A 69 9.88 7.45 17.81
C GLN A 69 10.61 6.10 17.97
N ASN A 70 11.76 6.16 18.63
CA ASN A 70 12.55 4.99 19.02
C ASN A 70 13.01 5.09 20.49
N ASP A 71 12.14 5.65 21.32
CA ASP A 71 12.30 5.68 22.76
C ASP A 71 12.43 4.24 23.31
N LEU A 72 13.30 4.07 24.31
CA LEU A 72 13.59 2.75 24.90
C LEU A 72 12.35 2.08 25.52
N ARG A 73 11.30 2.84 25.81
CA ARG A 73 10.02 2.32 26.29
C ARG A 73 9.16 1.71 25.18
N GLY A 74 9.52 1.87 23.90
CA GLY A 74 8.76 1.36 22.77
C GLY A 74 7.32 1.87 22.76
N THR A 75 6.34 0.97 22.67
CA THR A 75 4.91 1.30 22.70
C THR A 75 4.40 1.75 24.07
N ASP A 76 5.22 1.65 25.13
CA ASP A 76 4.90 2.21 26.45
C ASP A 76 5.36 3.67 26.60
N ALA A 77 6.02 4.24 25.59
CA ALA A 77 6.40 5.65 25.60
C ALA A 77 5.14 6.53 25.74
N LEU A 78 5.20 7.56 26.59
CA LEU A 78 4.05 8.41 26.88
C LEU A 78 4.52 9.85 27.10
N PRO A 79 3.95 10.84 26.40
CA PRO A 79 4.31 12.24 26.60
C PRO A 79 3.76 12.79 27.92
N THR A 80 4.22 13.97 28.34
CA THR A 80 3.70 14.70 29.50
C THR A 80 2.25 15.14 29.30
N SER A 81 1.57 15.46 30.39
CA SER A 81 0.26 16.13 30.33
C SER A 81 0.50 17.61 30.13
N GLY A 82 -0.35 18.30 29.36
CA GLY A 82 -0.06 19.70 29.05
C GLY A 82 1.02 19.81 27.98
N TRP A 83 0.69 20.25 26.78
CA TRP A 83 1.65 20.32 25.67
C TRP A 83 2.00 21.73 25.22
N TYR A 84 1.92 22.67 26.15
CA TYR A 84 2.43 24.00 25.89
C TYR A 84 3.95 23.94 25.77
N GLY A 85 4.46 24.05 24.54
CA GLY A 85 5.89 24.20 24.32
C GLY A 85 6.69 22.91 24.14
N SER A 86 6.13 21.73 24.47
CA SER A 86 6.84 20.45 24.34
C SER A 86 5.92 19.23 24.45
N VAL A 87 6.38 18.10 23.91
CA VAL A 87 5.75 16.77 23.99
C VAL A 87 6.74 15.78 24.64
N THR A 88 7.44 16.22 25.70
CA THR A 88 8.54 15.49 26.36
C THR A 88 8.05 14.44 27.37
N PRO A 89 8.92 13.57 27.91
CA PRO A 89 10.20 13.15 27.33
C PRO A 89 9.92 12.10 26.27
N TYR A 90 10.31 12.38 25.03
CA TYR A 90 10.00 11.53 23.89
C TYR A 90 11.21 11.52 22.97
N THR A 91 12.13 10.59 23.18
CA THR A 91 13.46 10.66 22.57
C THR A 91 14.06 9.28 22.30
N PRO A 92 14.65 9.05 21.11
CA PRO A 92 14.63 9.94 19.95
C PRO A 92 13.21 9.99 19.32
N SER A 93 12.80 11.16 18.83
CA SER A 93 11.52 11.31 18.12
C SER A 93 11.53 12.44 17.10
N PHE A 94 10.68 12.31 16.09
CA PHE A 94 10.42 13.36 15.11
C PHE A 94 8.96 13.30 14.66
N GLY A 95 8.34 14.47 14.52
CA GLY A 95 6.97 14.57 14.09
C GLY A 95 6.45 16.00 14.14
N PHE A 96 5.14 16.12 14.18
CA PHE A 96 4.47 17.41 14.32
C PHE A 96 3.45 17.41 15.45
N GLN A 97 3.15 18.60 15.92
CA GLN A 97 2.11 18.88 16.89
C GLN A 97 1.14 19.91 16.32
N TYR A 98 -0.15 19.65 16.49
CA TYR A 98 -1.20 20.64 16.43
C TYR A 98 -1.61 20.99 17.87
N TYR A 99 -1.41 22.25 18.26
CA TYR A 99 -1.79 22.75 19.57
C TYR A 99 -3.09 23.55 19.49
N LEU A 100 -4.09 23.13 20.26
CA LEU A 100 -5.46 23.66 20.25
C LEU A 100 -5.69 24.52 21.50
N MET A 101 -5.68 25.85 21.37
CA MET A 101 -5.90 26.79 22.48
C MET A 101 -6.48 28.14 22.04
N THR A 102 -7.44 28.69 22.80
CA THR A 102 -8.33 29.81 22.39
C THR A 102 -7.59 31.05 21.91
N SER A 103 -6.37 31.28 22.39
CA SER A 103 -5.54 32.46 22.06
C SER A 103 -4.14 32.11 21.56
N ASP A 104 -3.81 30.83 21.41
CA ASP A 104 -2.46 30.41 21.00
C ASP A 104 -2.48 29.09 20.23
N CYS A 105 -3.30 29.00 19.19
CA CYS A 105 -3.33 27.84 18.31
C CYS A 105 -2.12 27.85 17.35
N TYR A 106 -1.45 26.71 17.21
CA TYR A 106 -0.29 26.60 16.33
C TYR A 106 -0.06 25.18 15.81
N LEU A 107 0.66 25.11 14.70
CA LEU A 107 1.36 23.92 14.26
C LEU A 107 2.84 24.06 14.56
N ALA A 108 3.48 22.95 14.88
CA ALA A 108 4.90 22.94 15.13
C ALA A 108 5.57 21.62 14.76
N TRP A 109 6.81 21.71 14.29
CA TRP A 109 7.72 20.57 14.22
C TRP A 109 8.27 20.28 15.61
N VAL A 110 8.37 19.00 15.94
CA VAL A 110 8.88 18.52 17.21
C VAL A 110 10.03 17.54 16.97
N GLU A 111 11.16 17.81 17.60
CA GLU A 111 12.35 16.96 17.59
C GLU A 111 12.70 16.58 19.03
N ASN A 112 12.78 15.29 19.33
CA ASN A 112 13.09 14.74 20.65
C ASN A 112 12.20 15.35 21.76
N GLY A 113 10.90 15.47 21.46
CA GLY A 113 9.90 16.08 22.34
C GLY A 113 9.97 17.60 22.46
N THR A 114 10.92 18.28 21.81
CA THR A 114 11.12 19.73 21.88
C THR A 114 10.61 20.41 20.61
N LEU A 115 9.91 21.54 20.73
CA LEU A 115 9.51 22.33 19.56
C LEU A 115 10.72 22.95 18.87
N VAL A 116 10.83 22.78 17.56
CA VAL A 116 11.92 23.34 16.74
C VAL A 116 11.45 24.32 15.66
N GLY A 117 10.14 24.50 15.54
CA GLY A 117 9.54 25.55 14.71
C GLY A 117 8.07 25.68 15.08
N LYS A 118 7.61 26.90 15.33
CA LYS A 118 6.21 27.21 15.66
C LYS A 118 5.66 28.14 14.60
N VAL A 119 4.53 27.76 14.00
CA VAL A 119 3.73 28.67 13.19
C VAL A 119 2.40 28.88 13.88
N GLN A 120 2.27 30.08 14.45
CA GLN A 120 1.04 30.50 15.08
C GLN A 120 -0.01 30.70 13.99
N HIS A 121 -1.19 30.12 14.16
CA HIS A 121 -2.29 30.36 13.25
C HIS A 121 -3.61 30.51 13.99
N GLY A 122 -4.29 31.63 13.78
CA GLY A 122 -5.71 31.79 14.12
C GLY A 122 -6.64 31.18 13.05
N LEU A 123 -6.09 30.38 12.13
CA LEU A 123 -6.76 29.91 10.92
C LEU A 123 -7.88 28.89 11.19
N PHE A 124 -7.77 28.11 12.26
CA PHE A 124 -8.76 27.07 12.55
C PHE A 124 -9.63 27.45 13.76
N SER A 125 -10.93 27.22 13.58
CA SER A 125 -11.95 27.32 14.60
C SER A 125 -11.71 26.29 15.71
N GLN A 126 -11.88 26.75 16.94
CA GLN A 126 -11.69 25.93 18.14
C GLN A 126 -13.02 25.52 18.78
N SER A 127 -14.10 26.15 18.33
CA SER A 127 -15.45 25.90 18.81
C SER A 127 -16.04 24.61 18.24
N GLY A 128 -15.53 24.08 17.12
CA GLY A 128 -15.90 22.79 16.56
C GLY A 128 -15.54 22.68 15.08
N GLY A 129 -15.70 21.48 14.52
CA GLY A 129 -15.42 21.16 13.13
C GLY A 129 -14.40 20.03 12.97
N GLU A 130 -14.52 19.32 11.86
CA GLU A 130 -13.60 18.27 11.44
C GLU A 130 -12.29 18.88 10.93
N PHE A 131 -11.17 18.34 11.37
CA PHE A 131 -9.83 18.69 10.89
C PHE A 131 -9.27 17.53 10.09
N LYS A 132 -9.10 17.70 8.80
CA LYS A 132 -8.37 16.74 7.98
C LYS A 132 -6.90 17.11 7.99
N ALA A 133 -6.04 16.15 8.27
CA ALA A 133 -4.60 16.30 8.17
C ALA A 133 -4.05 15.20 7.26
N ARG A 134 -3.33 15.63 6.22
CA ARG A 134 -2.56 14.76 5.34
C ARG A 134 -1.09 15.07 5.53
N MET A 135 -0.31 14.06 5.87
CA MET A 135 1.14 14.16 5.96
C MET A 135 1.74 13.36 4.82
N THR A 136 2.65 13.94 4.08
CA THR A 136 3.36 13.27 2.99
C THR A 136 4.86 13.38 3.21
N PHE A 137 5.58 12.31 2.92
CA PHE A 137 7.03 12.27 2.98
C PHE A 137 7.55 11.59 1.71
N ASP A 138 8.47 12.25 1.02
CA ASP A 138 9.00 11.78 -0.27
C ASP A 138 10.41 11.17 -0.16
N GLY A 139 10.84 10.79 1.05
CA GLY A 139 12.20 10.34 1.32
C GLY A 139 13.16 11.47 1.70
N THR A 140 12.82 12.74 1.40
CA THR A 140 13.66 13.91 1.70
C THR A 140 12.96 14.94 2.56
N LYS A 141 11.77 15.39 2.15
CA LYS A 141 10.99 16.43 2.82
C LYS A 141 9.64 15.88 3.27
N MET A 142 9.11 16.48 4.34
CA MET A 142 7.78 16.18 4.84
C MET A 142 6.89 17.40 4.67
N ILE A 143 5.66 17.18 4.21
CA ILE A 143 4.62 18.20 4.09
C ILE A 143 3.44 17.77 4.94
N VAL A 144 2.88 18.70 5.72
CA VAL A 144 1.65 18.53 6.48
C VAL A 144 0.63 19.52 5.96
N ASP A 145 -0.38 19.00 5.28
CA ASP A 145 -1.54 19.75 4.80
C ASP A 145 -2.69 19.56 5.80
N MET A 146 -3.20 20.66 6.33
CA MET A 146 -4.35 20.67 7.23
C MET A 146 -5.50 21.46 6.62
N GLN A 147 -6.71 20.94 6.79
CA GLN A 147 -7.94 21.57 6.34
C GLN A 147 -9.01 21.53 7.43
N GLN A 148 -9.71 22.65 7.60
CA GLN A 148 -10.94 22.74 8.38
C GLN A 148 -11.97 23.59 7.62
N GLY A 149 -12.98 22.94 7.05
CA GLY A 149 -13.92 23.59 6.15
C GLY A 149 -13.21 24.20 4.93
N ALA A 150 -13.35 25.51 4.72
CA ALA A 150 -12.67 26.24 3.65
C ALA A 150 -11.26 26.72 4.01
N ASN A 151 -10.86 26.61 5.28
CA ASN A 151 -9.53 27.02 5.73
C ASN A 151 -8.54 25.90 5.45
N VAL A 152 -7.45 26.20 4.75
CA VAL A 152 -6.39 25.25 4.40
C VAL A 152 -5.05 25.85 4.78
N TYR A 153 -4.13 25.02 5.27
CA TYR A 153 -2.78 25.41 5.60
C TYR A 153 -1.81 24.27 5.31
N SER A 154 -0.60 24.61 4.86
CA SER A 154 0.46 23.64 4.56
C SER A 154 1.75 24.04 5.27
N MET A 155 2.42 23.07 5.90
CA MET A 155 3.73 23.24 6.51
C MET A 155 4.72 22.26 5.90
N THR A 156 5.91 22.72 5.52
CA THR A 156 6.96 21.88 4.94
C THR A 156 8.21 21.86 5.83
N ASN A 157 8.78 20.66 6.03
CA ASN A 157 10.12 20.48 6.56
C ASN A 157 11.02 19.89 5.47
N LEU A 158 11.96 20.71 4.98
CA LEU A 158 12.89 20.32 3.92
C LEU A 158 13.98 19.34 4.38
N ASN A 159 14.18 19.18 5.68
CA ASN A 159 15.22 18.33 6.27
C ASN A 159 14.63 17.07 6.95
N ALA A 160 13.36 16.75 6.70
CA ALA A 160 12.67 15.66 7.38
C ALA A 160 13.39 14.31 7.22
N GLY A 161 13.93 14.00 6.04
CA GLY A 161 14.64 12.74 5.79
C GLY A 161 15.87 12.57 6.67
N ALA A 162 16.64 13.64 6.89
CA ALA A 162 17.77 13.62 7.81
C ALA A 162 17.34 13.43 9.27
N ARG A 163 16.19 14.00 9.67
CA ARG A 163 15.63 13.81 11.02
C ARG A 163 15.12 12.39 11.24
N LEU A 164 14.43 11.84 10.25
CA LEU A 164 13.92 10.47 10.24
C LEU A 164 15.05 9.44 10.25
N ALA A 165 16.14 9.69 9.51
CA ALA A 165 17.34 8.85 9.58
C ALA A 165 18.02 8.93 10.97
N ALA A 166 18.07 10.13 11.57
CA ALA A 166 18.75 10.34 12.85
C ALA A 166 18.03 9.72 14.06
N LEU A 167 16.70 9.51 14.01
CA LEU A 167 15.99 8.83 15.10
C LEU A 167 16.21 7.31 15.12
N GLY A 168 16.75 6.74 14.04
CA GLY A 168 16.89 5.31 13.81
C GLY A 168 15.63 4.70 13.17
N THR A 169 15.80 3.74 12.27
CA THR A 169 14.72 3.04 11.57
C THR A 169 14.97 1.53 11.64
N PRO A 170 13.94 0.65 11.79
CA PRO A 170 12.51 0.96 11.85
C PRO A 170 12.13 1.68 13.16
N ALA A 171 10.97 2.36 13.17
CA ALA A 171 10.52 3.23 14.25
C ALA A 171 9.04 3.04 14.57
N TRP A 172 8.64 3.38 15.78
CA TRP A 172 7.24 3.35 16.19
C TRP A 172 6.50 4.55 15.64
N LEU A 173 5.46 4.33 14.84
CA LEU A 173 4.50 5.34 14.44
C LEU A 173 3.43 5.49 15.52
N GLY A 174 3.23 6.69 16.03
CA GLY A 174 2.28 6.96 17.09
C GLY A 174 1.50 8.24 16.90
N ILE A 175 0.25 8.20 17.34
CA ILE A 175 -0.62 9.35 17.53
C ILE A 175 -0.68 9.61 19.02
N VAL A 176 -0.43 10.85 19.41
CA VAL A 176 -0.41 11.24 20.83
C VAL A 176 -1.53 12.23 21.10
N GLY A 177 -2.00 12.25 22.35
CA GLY A 177 -2.89 13.30 22.88
C GLY A 177 -2.52 13.72 24.31
N GLY A 178 -2.92 14.93 24.66
CA GLY A 178 -2.66 15.51 25.98
C GLY A 178 -3.71 16.53 26.38
N THR A 179 -3.97 16.60 27.68
CA THR A 179 -4.75 17.71 28.27
C THR A 179 -4.01 18.28 29.47
N GLY A 180 -4.13 19.59 29.65
CA GLY A 180 -3.52 20.33 30.75
C GLY A 180 -4.56 21.05 31.59
N GLY A 181 -4.31 22.31 31.90
CA GLY A 181 -5.27 23.20 32.55
C GLY A 181 -6.47 23.55 31.66
N CYS A 182 -6.26 23.55 30.35
CA CYS A 182 -7.31 23.55 29.34
C CYS A 182 -7.45 22.13 28.76
N TYR A 183 -8.69 21.74 28.48
CA TYR A 183 -8.99 20.36 28.13
C TYR A 183 -10.26 20.26 27.30
N GLY A 184 -10.26 19.28 26.42
CA GLY A 184 -11.41 18.87 25.64
C GLY A 184 -11.23 17.43 25.22
N GLN A 185 -12.33 16.77 24.89
CA GLN A 185 -12.28 15.45 24.27
C GLN A 185 -11.61 15.57 22.90
N GLN A 186 -10.67 14.68 22.63
CA GLN A 186 -9.88 14.63 21.40
C GLN A 186 -10.05 13.27 20.76
N ILE A 187 -10.51 13.25 19.52
CA ILE A 187 -10.82 12.03 18.78
C ILE A 187 -10.04 12.06 17.47
N VAL A 188 -9.51 10.91 17.07
CA VAL A 188 -8.95 10.68 15.74
C VAL A 188 -9.69 9.53 15.08
N ASP A 189 -10.04 9.71 13.83
CA ASP A 189 -10.71 8.76 12.95
C ASP A 189 -10.06 8.77 11.56
N ALA A 190 -10.48 7.82 10.71
CA ALA A 190 -9.99 7.67 9.34
C ALA A 190 -8.45 7.70 9.20
N PHE A 191 -7.73 7.19 10.21
CA PHE A 191 -6.27 7.16 10.16
C PHE A 191 -5.79 6.09 9.18
N THR A 192 -4.98 6.49 8.21
CA THR A 192 -4.26 5.59 7.31
C THR A 192 -2.76 5.89 7.37
N PHE A 193 -1.96 4.86 7.16
CA PHE A 193 -0.54 4.98 6.88
C PHE A 193 -0.24 4.02 5.73
N SER A 194 0.31 4.54 4.64
CA SER A 194 0.71 3.75 3.49
C SER A 194 2.04 4.26 2.96
N TYR A 195 2.87 3.37 2.46
CA TYR A 195 4.03 3.80 1.70
C TYR A 195 3.58 4.41 0.36
N THR A 196 4.28 5.42 -0.17
CA THR A 196 3.96 5.95 -1.52
C THR A 196 4.69 5.19 -2.61
N ASP A 197 5.80 4.54 -2.25
CA ASP A 197 6.57 3.67 -3.13
C ASP A 197 6.13 2.20 -3.00
N GLU A 198 5.00 1.97 -2.33
CA GLU A 198 4.38 0.67 -2.03
C GLU A 198 3.95 -0.12 -3.27
N ALA A 199 4.06 0.49 -4.46
CA ALA A 199 4.07 -0.22 -5.74
C ALA A 199 5.23 -1.25 -5.87
N THR A 200 6.15 -1.33 -4.91
CA THR A 200 7.40 -2.10 -5.04
C THR A 200 7.90 -2.72 -3.73
N ARG A 201 7.05 -3.44 -3.00
CA ARG A 201 7.50 -4.70 -2.36
C ARG A 201 7.31 -5.87 -3.33
N SER A 202 7.64 -5.65 -4.59
CA SER A 202 7.75 -6.69 -5.59
C SER A 202 9.07 -7.42 -5.36
N PHE A 203 8.99 -8.71 -5.10
CA PHE A 203 10.13 -9.59 -5.27
C PHE A 203 10.33 -9.72 -6.78
N THR A 204 11.01 -8.75 -7.41
CA THR A 204 11.28 -8.72 -8.85
C THR A 204 12.31 -9.76 -9.30
N ASN A 205 12.69 -10.68 -8.42
CA ASN A 205 13.48 -11.83 -8.83
C ASN A 205 12.73 -12.58 -9.94
N ALA A 206 13.43 -12.82 -11.04
CA ALA A 206 12.93 -13.72 -12.05
C ALA A 206 12.74 -15.11 -11.42
N LEU A 207 11.59 -15.72 -11.67
CA LEU A 207 11.29 -17.09 -11.29
C LEU A 207 11.57 -17.98 -12.49
N GLU A 208 12.47 -18.94 -12.34
CA GLU A 208 12.67 -19.98 -13.35
C GLU A 208 12.11 -21.31 -12.85
N LEU A 209 11.02 -21.77 -13.48
CA LEU A 209 10.46 -23.09 -13.24
C LEU A 209 11.33 -24.12 -13.94
N ALA A 210 12.02 -24.97 -13.18
CA ALA A 210 12.90 -25.97 -13.74
C ALA A 210 12.11 -27.03 -14.55
N ALA A 211 12.71 -27.54 -15.63
CA ALA A 211 12.07 -28.51 -16.50
C ALA A 211 11.62 -29.77 -15.73
N GLY A 212 10.40 -30.23 -15.99
CA GLY A 212 9.81 -31.43 -15.38
C GLY A 212 9.52 -31.31 -13.88
N THR A 213 9.51 -30.11 -13.31
CA THR A 213 9.25 -29.88 -11.88
C THR A 213 7.89 -29.28 -11.62
N ALA A 214 7.30 -29.63 -10.47
CA ALA A 214 6.12 -28.97 -9.92
C ALA A 214 6.56 -28.08 -8.76
N SER A 215 6.13 -26.82 -8.79
CA SER A 215 6.38 -25.82 -7.75
C SER A 215 5.06 -25.24 -7.26
N ALA A 216 5.06 -24.69 -6.04
CA ALA A 216 3.94 -23.95 -5.51
C ALA A 216 4.42 -22.63 -4.90
N ILE A 217 3.63 -21.57 -5.06
CA ILE A 217 3.77 -20.33 -4.31
C ILE A 217 2.58 -20.24 -3.37
N GLU A 218 2.88 -20.23 -2.08
CA GLU A 218 1.92 -19.96 -1.01
C GLU A 218 2.00 -18.47 -0.67
N ALA A 219 1.00 -17.70 -1.09
CA ALA A 219 0.95 -16.28 -0.81
C ALA A 219 0.30 -16.04 0.56
N VAL A 220 1.06 -15.40 1.45
CA VAL A 220 0.56 -14.93 2.76
C VAL A 220 0.10 -13.47 2.59
N PRO A 221 -1.16 -13.11 2.90
CA PRO A 221 -1.59 -11.73 2.89
C PRO A 221 -0.82 -10.97 3.97
N SER A 222 -0.30 -9.79 3.63
CA SER A 222 0.17 -8.88 4.66
C SER A 222 -1.03 -8.45 5.50
N VAL A 223 -0.87 -8.47 6.83
CA VAL A 223 -1.90 -8.02 7.80
C VAL A 223 -2.18 -6.50 7.72
N ALA A 224 -1.49 -5.80 6.81
CA ALA A 224 -1.80 -4.46 6.33
C ALA A 224 -2.38 -4.59 4.91
N GLU A 225 -3.58 -4.04 4.73
CA GLU A 225 -4.46 -4.20 3.56
C GLU A 225 -3.76 -4.23 2.19
N GLY A 226 -4.06 -5.27 1.40
CA GLY A 226 -4.25 -5.13 -0.06
C GLY A 226 -3.02 -5.09 -0.98
N LEU A 227 -1.81 -5.40 -0.53
CA LEU A 227 -0.65 -5.43 -1.44
C LEU A 227 -0.45 -6.81 -2.06
N PRO A 228 -0.50 -6.95 -3.40
CA PRO A 228 -0.26 -8.22 -4.04
C PRO A 228 1.19 -8.65 -3.89
N LEU A 229 1.40 -9.96 -3.66
CA LEU A 229 2.73 -10.55 -3.79
C LEU A 229 3.14 -10.52 -5.26
N ALA A 230 4.11 -9.68 -5.61
CA ALA A 230 4.58 -9.57 -6.98
C ALA A 230 5.88 -10.37 -7.19
N VAL A 231 5.86 -11.21 -8.22
CA VAL A 231 6.96 -12.01 -8.76
C VAL A 231 7.44 -11.33 -10.04
N GLY A 232 8.76 -11.28 -10.27
CA GLY A 232 9.34 -10.80 -11.53
C GLY A 232 8.99 -11.68 -12.73
N THR A 233 9.80 -11.60 -13.79
CA THR A 233 9.63 -12.45 -14.98
C THR A 233 9.53 -13.93 -14.61
N VAL A 234 8.54 -14.63 -15.15
CA VAL A 234 8.35 -16.07 -14.96
C VAL A 234 8.81 -16.81 -16.21
N THR A 235 9.88 -17.59 -16.07
CA THR A 235 10.37 -18.51 -17.10
C THR A 235 9.79 -19.90 -16.86
N VAL A 236 9.02 -20.39 -17.83
CA VAL A 236 8.37 -21.70 -17.83
C VAL A 236 9.17 -22.64 -18.74
N ASN A 237 9.86 -23.62 -18.16
CA ASN A 237 10.57 -24.65 -18.93
C ASN A 237 9.67 -25.88 -19.18
N ALA A 238 10.06 -26.73 -20.14
CA ALA A 238 9.27 -27.88 -20.56
C ALA A 238 8.88 -28.82 -19.41
N GLY A 239 7.60 -29.20 -19.36
CA GLY A 239 7.01 -30.07 -18.36
C GLY A 239 6.92 -29.46 -16.96
N SER A 240 7.08 -28.15 -16.81
CA SER A 240 7.00 -27.49 -15.50
C SER A 240 5.57 -27.10 -15.13
N SER A 241 5.27 -27.09 -13.84
CA SER A 241 4.01 -26.59 -13.29
C SER A 241 4.25 -25.66 -12.11
N LEU A 242 3.41 -24.62 -12.00
CA LEU A 242 3.34 -23.72 -10.87
C LEU A 242 1.91 -23.62 -10.37
N ASP A 243 1.69 -23.99 -9.12
CA ASP A 243 0.43 -23.78 -8.42
C ASP A 243 0.53 -22.51 -7.56
N LEU A 244 -0.46 -21.63 -7.72
CA LEU A 244 -0.61 -20.38 -7.01
C LEU A 244 -1.74 -20.53 -6.01
N GLN A 245 -1.41 -20.55 -4.72
CA GLN A 245 -2.38 -20.79 -3.67
C GLN A 245 -2.26 -19.79 -2.51
N PRO A 246 -3.37 -19.39 -1.89
CA PRO A 246 -3.33 -18.75 -0.58
C PRO A 246 -2.62 -19.66 0.43
N ALA A 247 -1.80 -19.09 1.31
CA ALA A 247 -1.20 -19.87 2.40
C ALA A 247 -2.29 -20.32 3.40
N ALA A 248 -1.99 -21.31 4.24
CA ALA A 248 -2.94 -21.76 5.26
C ALA A 248 -3.36 -20.61 6.20
N ASP A 249 -4.63 -20.60 6.62
CA ASP A 249 -5.23 -19.61 7.54
C ASP A 249 -5.23 -18.16 7.01
N THR A 250 -5.16 -17.99 5.70
CA THR A 250 -5.24 -16.69 5.03
C THR A 250 -6.63 -16.42 4.48
N ASP A 251 -7.04 -15.14 4.45
CA ASP A 251 -8.30 -14.76 3.80
C ASP A 251 -8.10 -14.83 2.27
N PRO A 252 -8.78 -15.76 1.56
CA PRO A 252 -8.61 -15.95 0.12
C PRO A 252 -8.91 -14.71 -0.71
N ASP A 253 -9.86 -13.87 -0.28
CA ASP A 253 -10.24 -12.64 -0.97
C ASP A 253 -9.17 -11.55 -0.85
N CYS A 254 -8.22 -11.70 0.09
CA CYS A 254 -7.12 -10.76 0.33
C CYS A 254 -5.80 -11.17 -0.34
N VAL A 255 -5.75 -12.34 -1.00
CA VAL A 255 -4.52 -12.86 -1.61
C VAL A 255 -4.55 -12.65 -3.12
N PHE A 256 -3.79 -11.65 -3.58
CA PHE A 256 -3.60 -11.36 -5.00
C PHE A 256 -2.12 -11.53 -5.36
N LEU A 257 -1.83 -12.31 -6.41
CA LEU A 257 -0.46 -12.52 -6.91
C LEU A 257 -0.27 -11.76 -8.22
N HIS A 258 0.83 -11.02 -8.37
CA HIS A 258 1.22 -10.40 -9.65
C HIS A 258 2.40 -11.15 -10.24
N LEU A 259 2.30 -11.65 -11.46
CA LEU A 259 3.41 -12.22 -12.21
C LEU A 259 3.92 -11.19 -13.23
N GLY A 260 5.24 -11.04 -13.36
CA GLY A 260 5.85 -10.21 -14.39
C GLY A 260 5.72 -10.83 -15.80
N ASP A 261 6.65 -10.47 -16.68
CA ASP A 261 6.69 -10.99 -18.05
C ASP A 261 6.77 -12.51 -18.08
N LEU A 262 6.27 -13.12 -19.16
CA LEU A 262 6.29 -14.56 -19.33
C LEU A 262 7.32 -14.96 -20.38
N ILE A 263 8.16 -15.95 -20.07
CA ILE A 263 9.07 -16.59 -21.02
C ILE A 263 8.75 -18.09 -21.03
N VAL A 264 8.13 -18.58 -22.10
CA VAL A 264 7.65 -19.96 -22.22
C VAL A 264 8.57 -20.72 -23.18
N ARG A 265 9.44 -21.57 -22.62
CA ARG A 265 10.46 -22.33 -23.36
C ARG A 265 10.02 -23.76 -23.72
N GLY A 266 8.92 -24.22 -23.15
CA GLY A 266 8.31 -25.51 -23.44
C GLY A 266 6.95 -25.60 -22.78
N ASP A 267 6.25 -26.71 -22.99
CA ASP A 267 4.92 -26.91 -22.42
C ASP A 267 4.95 -26.78 -20.90
N GLY A 268 4.00 -26.05 -20.33
CA GLY A 268 3.92 -25.88 -18.89
C GLY A 268 2.55 -25.38 -18.43
N THR A 269 2.35 -25.36 -17.12
CA THR A 269 1.06 -25.01 -16.52
C THR A 269 1.21 -24.00 -15.40
N LEU A 270 0.38 -22.96 -15.39
CA LEU A 270 0.17 -22.10 -14.23
C LEU A 270 -1.28 -22.26 -13.77
N THR A 271 -1.47 -22.62 -12.50
CA THR A 271 -2.78 -22.90 -11.92
C THR A 271 -3.03 -21.96 -10.75
N VAL A 272 -4.13 -21.19 -10.80
CA VAL A 272 -4.63 -20.46 -9.63
C VAL A 272 -5.62 -21.34 -8.89
N ALA A 273 -5.41 -21.52 -7.59
CA ALA A 273 -6.33 -22.29 -6.74
C ALA A 273 -7.75 -21.68 -6.78
N PRO A 274 -8.82 -22.48 -6.56
CA PRO A 274 -10.21 -21.99 -6.61
C PRO A 274 -10.51 -20.84 -5.64
N GLU A 275 -9.76 -20.80 -4.53
CA GLU A 275 -9.86 -19.81 -3.46
C GLU A 275 -8.97 -18.58 -3.74
N GLY A 276 -8.32 -18.46 -4.90
CA GLY A 276 -7.36 -17.39 -5.17
C GLY A 276 -7.65 -16.62 -6.45
N THR A 277 -7.06 -15.43 -6.56
CA THR A 277 -6.97 -14.68 -7.83
C THR A 277 -5.53 -14.26 -8.11
N ALA A 278 -5.13 -14.26 -9.39
CA ALA A 278 -3.82 -13.75 -9.81
C ALA A 278 -3.93 -12.77 -10.97
N ALA A 279 -2.92 -11.92 -11.15
CA ALA A 279 -2.72 -11.11 -12.33
C ALA A 279 -1.43 -11.55 -13.03
N ILE A 280 -1.49 -11.71 -14.34
CA ILE A 280 -0.29 -11.57 -15.17
C ILE A 280 -0.18 -10.07 -15.43
N ALA A 281 0.78 -9.42 -14.79
CA ALA A 281 1.01 -7.98 -14.88
C ALA A 281 2.04 -7.61 -15.96
N GLY A 282 2.93 -8.54 -16.32
CA GLY A 282 3.87 -8.37 -17.43
C GLY A 282 3.17 -8.33 -18.78
N ASP A 283 3.49 -7.29 -19.56
CA ASP A 283 2.89 -7.02 -20.86
C ASP A 283 3.60 -7.73 -22.02
N THR A 284 4.72 -8.42 -21.76
CA THR A 284 5.50 -9.09 -22.80
C THR A 284 5.58 -10.59 -22.55
N TRP A 285 5.04 -11.39 -23.47
CA TRP A 285 5.05 -12.85 -23.41
C TRP A 285 5.86 -13.41 -24.56
N THR A 286 6.96 -14.07 -24.22
CA THR A 286 7.90 -14.66 -25.18
C THR A 286 7.71 -16.16 -25.23
N PHE A 287 7.57 -16.73 -26.43
CA PHE A 287 7.40 -18.16 -26.66
C PHE A 287 8.52 -18.72 -27.55
N THR A 288 9.12 -19.82 -27.12
CA THR A 288 9.89 -20.68 -28.02
C THR A 288 8.91 -21.42 -28.95
N PRO A 289 9.20 -21.57 -30.26
CA PRO A 289 8.32 -22.27 -31.18
C PRO A 289 7.90 -23.66 -30.70
N GLY A 290 6.60 -23.91 -30.68
CA GLY A 290 5.99 -25.17 -30.24
C GLY A 290 5.72 -25.29 -28.75
N ALA A 291 6.11 -24.31 -27.92
CA ALA A 291 5.80 -24.28 -26.51
C ALA A 291 4.37 -23.80 -26.23
N VAL A 292 3.64 -24.50 -25.36
CA VAL A 292 2.27 -24.14 -24.97
C VAL A 292 2.16 -23.91 -23.47
N LEU A 293 1.66 -22.74 -23.08
CA LEU A 293 1.30 -22.45 -21.69
C LEU A 293 -0.16 -22.79 -21.42
N THR A 294 -0.44 -23.61 -20.42
CA THR A 294 -1.82 -23.80 -19.92
C THR A 294 -2.05 -22.89 -18.72
N LEU A 295 -3.09 -22.07 -18.78
CA LEU A 295 -3.52 -21.21 -17.68
C LEU A 295 -4.88 -21.67 -17.17
N SER A 296 -5.03 -21.72 -15.84
CA SER A 296 -6.30 -22.07 -15.21
C SER A 296 -6.56 -21.34 -13.90
N GLY A 297 -7.83 -21.28 -13.49
CA GLY A 297 -8.30 -20.50 -12.33
C GLY A 297 -8.69 -19.07 -12.68
N VAL A 298 -8.87 -18.21 -11.68
CA VAL A 298 -9.32 -16.82 -11.88
C VAL A 298 -8.13 -15.90 -12.05
N LEU A 299 -8.08 -15.14 -13.16
CA LEU A 299 -6.99 -14.22 -13.41
C LEU A 299 -7.36 -12.91 -14.13
N THR A 300 -6.48 -11.92 -14.06
CA THR A 300 -6.48 -10.72 -14.90
C THR A 300 -5.22 -10.64 -15.76
N LEU A 301 -5.33 -9.96 -16.90
CA LEU A 301 -4.24 -9.72 -17.84
C LEU A 301 -3.99 -8.21 -18.02
N PRO A 302 -2.85 -7.79 -18.59
CA PRO A 302 -2.65 -6.41 -19.02
C PRO A 302 -3.59 -6.09 -20.18
N THR A 303 -4.01 -4.84 -20.32
CA THR A 303 -4.88 -4.40 -21.44
C THR A 303 -4.20 -4.53 -22.80
N ASN A 304 -2.87 -4.48 -22.83
CA ASN A 304 -2.06 -4.71 -24.03
C ASN A 304 -1.03 -5.80 -23.73
N VAL A 305 -1.04 -6.86 -24.50
CA VAL A 305 -0.08 -7.96 -24.39
C VAL A 305 0.69 -8.09 -25.69
N THR A 306 2.00 -7.91 -25.60
CA THR A 306 2.96 -8.13 -26.67
C THR A 306 3.36 -9.60 -26.69
N ILE A 307 3.10 -10.27 -27.80
CA ILE A 307 3.50 -11.64 -28.07
C ILE A 307 4.78 -11.62 -28.90
N VAL A 308 5.83 -12.25 -28.38
CA VAL A 308 7.12 -12.42 -29.04
C VAL A 308 7.35 -13.91 -29.29
N ILE A 309 7.74 -14.26 -30.51
CA ILE A 309 8.21 -15.62 -30.81
C ILE A 309 9.73 -15.58 -30.90
N ASP A 310 10.41 -16.29 -30.00
CA ASP A 310 11.87 -16.39 -29.96
C ASP A 310 12.35 -17.47 -30.96
N GLY A 311 12.19 -17.15 -32.25
CA GLY A 311 12.46 -18.04 -33.37
C GLY A 311 11.55 -17.79 -34.57
N PRO A 312 11.67 -18.59 -35.64
CA PRO A 312 10.76 -18.50 -36.77
C PRO A 312 9.34 -18.91 -36.37
N ILE A 313 8.35 -18.16 -36.84
CA ILE A 313 6.93 -18.52 -36.68
C ILE A 313 6.64 -19.69 -37.64
N PRO A 314 6.19 -20.86 -37.16
CA PRO A 314 5.87 -21.99 -38.02
C PRO A 314 4.70 -21.68 -38.97
N ASP A 315 4.74 -22.27 -40.18
CA ASP A 315 3.63 -22.20 -41.13
C ASP A 315 2.34 -22.78 -40.51
N GLY A 316 1.23 -22.08 -40.68
CA GLY A 316 -0.05 -22.49 -40.13
C GLY A 316 -0.21 -22.17 -38.65
N ARG A 317 -1.04 -22.95 -37.94
CA ARG A 317 -1.44 -22.64 -36.57
C ARG A 317 -0.41 -23.13 -35.56
N MET A 318 0.09 -22.22 -34.72
CA MET A 318 0.89 -22.53 -33.53
C MET A 318 0.15 -22.07 -32.27
N ASN A 319 -0.27 -23.01 -31.44
CA ASN A 319 -0.87 -22.68 -30.15
C ASN A 319 0.18 -22.08 -29.21
N LEU A 320 -0.22 -21.06 -28.45
CA LEU A 320 0.62 -20.38 -27.48
C LEU A 320 0.08 -20.57 -26.06
N VAL A 321 -1.21 -20.30 -25.87
CA VAL A 321 -1.84 -20.36 -24.55
C VAL A 321 -3.18 -21.08 -24.62
N ASP A 322 -3.37 -22.05 -23.74
CA ASP A 322 -4.66 -22.67 -23.43
C ASP A 322 -5.30 -21.95 -22.23
N LEU A 323 -6.40 -21.25 -22.47
CA LEU A 323 -7.18 -20.51 -21.47
C LEU A 323 -8.50 -21.22 -21.13
N ARG A 324 -8.75 -22.44 -21.63
CA ARG A 324 -10.06 -23.10 -21.45
C ARG A 324 -10.38 -23.43 -19.99
N GLY A 325 -9.36 -23.54 -19.14
CA GLY A 325 -9.50 -23.71 -17.69
C GLY A 325 -9.46 -22.39 -16.90
N ALA A 326 -9.31 -21.25 -17.56
CA ALA A 326 -9.16 -19.94 -16.95
C ALA A 326 -10.44 -19.11 -17.03
N THR A 327 -10.72 -18.36 -15.97
CA THR A 327 -11.68 -17.24 -15.98
C THR A 327 -10.88 -15.94 -15.99
N VAL A 328 -10.78 -15.31 -17.16
CA VAL A 328 -10.07 -14.04 -17.30
C VAL A 328 -11.05 -12.88 -17.14
N LEU A 329 -10.95 -12.15 -16.02
CA LEU A 329 -11.97 -11.17 -15.60
C LEU A 329 -12.08 -9.97 -16.55
N ASN A 330 -10.97 -9.56 -17.18
CA ASN A 330 -10.91 -8.39 -18.06
C ASN A 330 -10.65 -8.76 -19.53
N LEU A 331 -10.98 -9.99 -19.95
CA LEU A 331 -10.61 -10.51 -21.28
C LEU A 331 -11.09 -9.63 -22.45
N GLU A 332 -12.27 -9.02 -22.31
CA GLU A 332 -12.87 -8.16 -23.34
C GLU A 332 -12.06 -6.88 -23.60
N GLU A 333 -11.20 -6.48 -22.65
CA GLU A 333 -10.36 -5.28 -22.72
C GLU A 333 -8.93 -5.58 -23.21
N VAL A 334 -8.59 -6.85 -23.41
CA VAL A 334 -7.21 -7.28 -23.71
C VAL A 334 -6.96 -7.30 -25.21
N THR A 335 -5.91 -6.60 -25.64
CA THR A 335 -5.40 -6.64 -27.02
C THR A 335 -4.08 -7.39 -27.09
N PHE A 336 -4.02 -8.44 -27.91
CA PHE A 336 -2.79 -9.18 -28.19
C PHE A 336 -2.13 -8.67 -29.47
N THR A 337 -0.85 -8.30 -29.40
CA THR A 337 -0.06 -7.80 -30.53
C THR A 337 1.14 -8.70 -30.77
N LEU A 338 1.25 -9.26 -31.97
CA LEU A 338 2.43 -10.04 -32.38
C LEU A 338 3.56 -9.11 -32.81
N VAL A 339 4.78 -9.36 -32.32
CA VAL A 339 6.01 -8.66 -32.70
C VAL A 339 7.00 -9.65 -33.31
N GLY A 340 7.62 -9.27 -34.43
CA GLY A 340 8.70 -10.04 -35.08
C GLY A 340 8.27 -11.00 -36.19
N GLY A 341 6.97 -11.08 -36.51
CA GLY A 341 6.45 -11.83 -37.66
C GLY A 341 6.50 -11.05 -38.98
N ASP A 342 6.19 -11.72 -40.08
CA ASP A 342 6.00 -11.09 -41.39
C ASP A 342 4.65 -10.35 -41.50
N SER A 343 4.40 -9.70 -42.63
CA SER A 343 3.18 -8.88 -42.82
C SER A 343 1.88 -9.71 -42.88
N THR A 344 1.95 -11.03 -42.94
CA THR A 344 0.82 -11.95 -42.99
C THR A 344 0.59 -12.71 -41.69
N ASP A 345 1.59 -12.74 -40.81
CA ASP A 345 1.47 -13.39 -39.50
C ASP A 345 0.49 -12.65 -38.58
N ARG A 346 -0.34 -13.41 -37.87
CA ARG A 346 -1.35 -12.86 -36.95
C ARG A 346 -1.35 -13.64 -35.65
N VAL A 347 -1.69 -12.95 -34.56
CA VAL A 347 -2.12 -13.57 -33.31
C VAL A 347 -3.64 -13.51 -33.21
N SER A 348 -4.26 -14.56 -32.68
CA SER A 348 -5.71 -14.63 -32.50
C SER A 348 -6.05 -15.39 -31.24
N LEU A 349 -7.11 -14.93 -30.56
CA LEU A 349 -7.75 -15.62 -29.45
C LEU A 349 -9.11 -16.15 -29.92
N ARG A 350 -9.31 -17.47 -29.89
CA ARG A 350 -10.58 -18.09 -30.26
C ARG A 350 -10.79 -19.41 -29.53
N ASP A 351 -12.01 -19.65 -29.07
CA ASP A 351 -12.42 -20.89 -28.39
C ASP A 351 -11.48 -21.27 -27.21
N GLY A 352 -11.02 -20.24 -26.47
CA GLY A 352 -10.10 -20.39 -25.35
C GLY A 352 -8.64 -20.63 -25.73
N TRP A 353 -8.26 -20.53 -27.00
CA TRP A 353 -6.88 -20.67 -27.45
C TRP A 353 -6.31 -19.35 -27.97
N LEU A 354 -5.17 -18.93 -27.41
CA LEU A 354 -4.30 -17.95 -28.05
C LEU A 354 -3.34 -18.69 -28.97
N TYR A 355 -3.28 -18.30 -30.23
CA TYR A 355 -2.41 -18.92 -31.23
C TYR A 355 -1.93 -17.92 -32.26
N THR A 356 -0.80 -18.21 -32.89
CA THR A 356 -0.41 -17.54 -34.14
C THR A 356 -0.90 -18.33 -35.34
N ILE A 357 -1.13 -17.62 -36.45
CA ILE A 357 -1.20 -18.20 -37.79
C ILE A 357 0.00 -17.63 -38.54
N GLY A 358 0.98 -18.50 -38.81
CA GLY A 358 2.08 -18.20 -39.73
C GLY A 358 1.60 -18.22 -41.17
N SER A 359 2.30 -17.52 -42.06
CA SER A 359 1.99 -17.46 -43.49
C SER A 359 1.63 -18.85 -44.06
N GLN A 360 0.36 -19.02 -44.44
CA GLN A 360 -0.02 -20.10 -45.35
C GLN A 360 -0.09 -19.51 -46.74
N GLY A 361 0.57 -20.14 -47.70
CA GLY A 361 0.38 -19.83 -49.11
C GLY A 361 -1.11 -19.76 -49.45
N THR A 362 -1.58 -18.57 -49.79
CA THR A 362 -2.91 -18.24 -50.35
C THR A 362 -4.14 -18.66 -49.53
N LEU A 363 -4.74 -17.68 -48.84
CA LEU A 363 -6.11 -17.77 -48.30
C LEU A 363 -7.13 -17.74 -49.46
N LEU A 364 -7.86 -18.84 -49.68
CA LEU A 364 -9.05 -18.87 -50.55
C LEU A 364 -10.28 -18.44 -49.72
N TRP A 365 -10.85 -17.27 -50.05
CA TRP A 365 -12.17 -16.87 -49.59
C TRP A 365 -13.24 -17.61 -50.41
N PHE A 366 -14.13 -18.35 -49.76
CA PHE A 366 -15.40 -18.76 -50.37
C PHE A 366 -16.47 -17.74 -49.96
N GLN A 367 -17.16 -17.18 -50.97
CA GLN A 367 -18.27 -16.23 -50.81
C GLN A 367 -19.52 -16.88 -50.21
#